data_AF-A0AAV1TDI8-F1
#
_entry.id   AF-A0AAV1TDI8-F1
#
_cell.length_a   1.000
_cell.length_b   1.000
_cell.length_c   1.000
_cell.angle_alpha   90.00
_cell.angle_beta   90.00
_cell.angle_gamma   90.00
#
_symmetry.space_group_name_H-M   'P 1'
#
loop_
_entity.id
_entity.type
_entity.pdbx_description
1 polymer ?
#
loop_
_entity_poly.entity_id
_entity_poly.type
_entity_poly.pdbx_seq_one_letter_code
_entity_poly.pdbx_strand_id
1 'polypeptide(L)' 'MDLMDGFFQILMREQDIPYTAVSAPSGMLWEWLVMKQGMSNVPATFNRCVNNLLRLMQDFAPRNFDDVLV' A
#
# COMPACT_ATOMS: atom_id res chain seq x y z
N MET A 1 0.83 -14.09 5.99
CA MET A 1 0.74 -12.62 6.18
C MET A 1 -0.28 -12.14 5.17
N ASP A 2 -1.38 -11.55 5.60
CA ASP A 2 -2.44 -11.15 4.67
C ASP A 2 -1.97 -9.93 3.87
N LEU A 3 -1.89 -10.06 2.54
CA LEU A 3 -1.51 -8.98 1.64
C LEU A 3 -2.48 -7.78 1.75
N MET A 4 -3.69 -8.01 2.25
CA MET A 4 -4.71 -6.98 2.44
C MET A 4 -4.33 -5.97 3.55
N ASP A 5 -3.53 -6.37 4.54
CA ASP A 5 -2.98 -5.42 5.53
C ASP A 5 -1.79 -4.62 4.96
N GLY A 6 -1.19 -5.09 3.85
CA GLY A 6 -0.07 -4.44 3.20
C GLY A 6 -0.39 -3.02 2.69
N PHE A 7 -1.66 -2.73 2.37
CA PHE A 7 -2.07 -1.39 1.94
C PHE A 7 -1.84 -0.34 3.04
N PHE A 8 -2.14 -0.68 4.30
CA PHE A 8 -1.92 0.22 5.43
C PHE A 8 -0.44 0.44 5.76
N GLN A 9 0.48 -0.33 5.16
CA GLN A 9 1.93 -0.17 5.33
C GLN A 9 2.56 0.77 4.29
N ILE A 10 1.83 1.10 3.21
CA ILE A 10 2.33 2.01 2.17
C ILE A 10 1.87 3.43 2.48
N LEU A 11 2.84 4.32 2.71
CA LEU A 11 2.57 5.75 2.93
C LEU A 11 2.02 6.40 1.65
N MET A 12 1.03 7.27 1.85
CA MET A 12 0.56 8.16 0.79
C MET A 12 1.63 9.19 0.46
N ARG A 13 1.68 9.61 -0.81
CA ARG A 13 2.48 10.77 -1.18
C ARG A 13 1.85 12.03 -0.60
N GLU A 14 2.63 12.91 0.01
CA GLU A 14 2.11 14.08 0.73
C GLU A 14 1.13 14.94 -0.09
N GLN A 15 1.43 15.17 -1.37
CA GLN A 15 0.58 15.94 -2.28
C GLN A 15 -0.81 15.29 -2.52
N ASP A 16 -0.92 13.97 -2.31
CA ASP A 16 -2.12 13.20 -2.60
C ASP A 16 -2.99 13.01 -1.34
N ILE A 17 -2.46 13.32 -0.14
CA ILE A 17 -3.16 13.21 1.15
C ILE A 17 -4.47 14.03 1.17
N PRO A 18 -4.50 15.29 0.71
CA PRO A 18 -5.74 16.09 0.74
C PRO A 18 -6.87 15.50 -0.11
N TYR A 19 -6.55 14.73 -1.16
CA TYR A 19 -7.55 14.06 -2.01
C TYR A 19 -8.16 12.83 -1.34
N THR A 20 -7.66 12.44 -0.17
CA THR A 20 -8.17 11.28 0.58
C THR A 20 -9.13 11.68 1.71
N ALA A 21 -9.42 12.97 1.86
CA ALA A 21 -10.28 13.47 2.93
C ALA A 21 -11.66 12.75 2.96
N VAL A 22 -12.04 12.25 4.13
CA VAL A 22 -13.34 11.64 4.41
C VAL A 22 -14.03 12.39 5.54
N SER A 23 -15.34 12.58 5.42
CA SER A 23 -16.15 13.19 6.47
C SER A 23 -16.69 12.12 7.42
N ALA A 24 -16.43 12.27 8.71
CA ALA A 24 -17.07 11.51 9.75
C ALA A 24 -18.51 12.02 9.96
N PRO A 25 -19.45 11.17 10.43
CA PRO A 25 -20.82 11.59 10.72
C PRO A 25 -20.95 12.76 11.71
N SER A 26 -19.91 13.01 12.52
CA SER A 26 -19.80 14.15 13.42
C SER A 26 -19.47 15.49 12.72
N GLY A 27 -19.20 15.49 11.41
CA GLY A 27 -18.74 16.65 10.65
C GLY A 27 -17.23 16.89 10.68
N MET A 28 -16.46 16.02 11.34
CA MET A 28 -14.99 16.06 11.31
C MET A 28 -14.44 15.50 9.99
N LEU A 29 -13.44 16.17 9.42
CA LEU A 29 -12.69 15.68 8.28
C LEU A 29 -11.45 14.90 8.75
N TRP A 30 -11.21 13.77 8.11
CA TRP A 30 -10.05 12.92 8.33
C TRP A 30 -9.35 12.64 7.01
N GLU A 31 -8.03 12.62 6.99
CA GLU A 31 -7.22 12.29 5.81
C GLU A 31 -6.47 10.98 6.06
N TRP A 32 -6.20 10.25 4.97
CA TRP A 32 -5.45 9.00 5.04
C TRP A 32 -3.97 9.27 4.77
N LEU A 33 -3.13 8.96 5.76
CA LEU A 33 -1.66 9.02 5.63
C LEU A 33 -1.09 7.75 4.98
N VAL A 34 -1.88 6.68 4.94
CA VAL A 34 -1.53 5.39 4.36
C VAL A 34 -2.55 5.01 3.30
N MET A 35 -2.14 4.17 2.36
CA MET A 35 -3.00 3.74 1.27
C MET A 35 -4.22 3.00 1.80
N LYS A 36 -5.41 3.52 1.51
CA LYS A 36 -6.68 2.87 1.90
C LYS A 36 -7.19 1.97 0.79
N GLN A 37 -7.89 0.91 1.17
CA GLN A 37 -8.55 0.03 0.22
C GLN A 37 -9.67 0.77 -0.54
N GLY A 38 -9.85 0.48 -1.83
CA GLY A 38 -10.92 1.04 -2.65
C GLY A 38 -10.63 2.39 -3.32
N MET A 39 -9.39 2.88 -3.36
CA MET A 39 -9.03 3.95 -4.32
C MET A 39 -8.67 3.33 -5.68
N SER A 40 -9.11 3.95 -6.77
CA SER A 40 -9.06 3.37 -8.12
C SER A 40 -7.65 2.97 -8.61
N ASN A 41 -6.59 3.60 -8.09
CA ASN A 41 -5.18 3.36 -8.47
C ASN A 41 -4.38 2.53 -7.45
N VAL A 42 -5.04 2.02 -6.40
CA VAL A 42 -4.42 1.26 -5.31
C VAL A 42 -3.76 -0.04 -5.79
N PRO A 43 -4.40 -0.90 -6.61
CA PRO A 43 -3.79 -2.16 -7.03
C PRO A 43 -2.51 -1.98 -7.85
N ALA A 44 -2.47 -0.98 -8.74
CA ALA A 44 -1.30 -0.73 -9.58
C ALA A 44 -0.11 -0.20 -8.77
N THR A 45 -0.36 0.72 -7.83
CA THR A 45 0.69 1.28 -6.97
C THR A 45 1.22 0.24 -6.00
N PHE A 46 0.33 -0.56 -5.40
CA PHE A 46 0.69 -1.66 -4.51
C PHE A 46 1.51 -2.72 -5.26
N ASN A 47 1.05 -3.17 -6.43
CA ASN A 47 1.79 -4.13 -7.25
C ASN A 47 3.17 -3.61 -7.63
N ARG A 48 3.32 -2.32 -7.94
CA ARG A 48 4.65 -1.73 -8.21
C ARG A 48 5.54 -1.74 -6.97
N CYS A 49 5.01 -1.43 -5.80
CA CYS A 49 5.75 -1.42 -4.55
C CYS A 49 6.22 -2.84 -4.16
N VAL A 50 5.32 -3.82 -4.25
CA VAL A 50 5.62 -5.24 -3.99
C VAL A 50 6.64 -5.78 -5.00
N ASN A 51 6.48 -5.49 -6.30
CA ASN A 51 7.47 -5.91 -7.31
C ASN A 51 8.85 -5.29 -7.07
N ASN A 52 8.93 -4.03 -6.67
CA ASN A 52 10.20 -3.39 -6.34
C ASN A 52 10.85 -4.02 -5.09
N LEU A 53 10.07 -4.31 -4.06
CA LEU A 53 10.53 -5.00 -2.86
C LEU A 53 11.03 -6.40 -3.19
N LEU A 54 10.25 -7.19 -3.93
CA LEU A 54 10.62 -8.52 -4.38
C LEU A 54 11.90 -8.49 -5.22
N ARG A 55 12.07 -7.49 -6.11
CA ARG A 55 13.31 -7.36 -6.90
C ARG A 55 14.53 -7.10 -6.01
N LEU A 56 14.43 -6.17 -5.05
CA LEU A 56 15.50 -5.90 -4.08
C LEU A 56 15.82 -7.14 -3.24
N MET A 57 14.80 -7.93 -2.91
CA MET A 57 14.97 -9.16 -2.13
C MET A 57 15.49 -10.32 -2.98
N GLN A 58 15.21 -10.38 -4.29
CA GLN A 58 15.84 -11.33 -5.21
C GLN A 58 17.33 -11.05 -5.37
N ASP A 59 17.72 -9.77 -5.43
CA ASP A 59 19.14 -9.38 -5.46
C ASP A 59 19.87 -9.79 -4.17
N PHE A 60 19.16 -9.83 -3.03
CA PHE A 60 19.73 -10.12 -1.71
C PHE A 60 19.61 -11.60 -1.27
N ALA A 61 18.58 -12.30 -1.72
CA ALA A 61 18.20 -13.65 -1.27
C ALA A 61 17.45 -14.44 -2.38
N PRO A 62 18.12 -14.83 -3.47
CA PRO A 62 17.48 -15.43 -4.66
C PRO A 62 16.87 -16.83 -4.46
N ARG A 63 17.03 -17.47 -3.28
CA ARG A 63 16.64 -18.87 -3.05
C ARG A 63 15.44 -19.06 -2.11
N ASN A 64 15.00 -18.03 -1.39
CA ASN A 64 14.05 -18.18 -0.27
C ASN A 64 12.64 -17.62 -0.54
N PHE A 65 12.37 -17.09 -1.74
CA PHE A 65 11.15 -16.31 -2.01
C PHE A 65 10.05 -17.03 -2.78
N ASP A 66 10.33 -18.20 -3.36
CA ASP A 66 9.32 -18.98 -4.08
C ASP A 66 8.18 -19.48 -3.16
N ASP A 67 8.41 -19.55 -1.84
CA ASP A 67 7.46 -20.05 -0.84
C ASP A 67 6.56 -18.97 -0.18
N VAL A 68 6.70 -17.69 -0.56
CA VAL A 68 5.95 -16.56 0.05
C VAL A 68 4.66 -16.22 -0.71
N LEU A 69 4.47 -16.76 -1.91
CA LEU A 69 3.28 -16.60 -2.76
C LEU A 69 2.47 -17.90 -2.81
N VAL A 70 1.87 -18.31 -1.69
CA VAL A 70 0.80 -19.33 -1.64
C VAL A 70 -0.42 -18.76 -0.94
#